data_AF-A0A3R6WGV3-F1
#
_entry.id   AF-A0A3R6WGV3-F1
#
_cell.length_a   1.000
_cell.length_b   1.000
_cell.length_c   1.000
_cell.angle_alpha   90.00
_cell.angle_beta   90.00
_cell.angle_gamma   90.00
#
_symmetry.space_group_name_H-M   'P 1'
#
loop_
_entity.id
_entity.type
_entity.pdbx_description
1 polymer ?
#
loop_
_entity_poly.entity_id
_entity_poly.type
_entity_poly.pdbx_seq_one_letter_code
_entity_poly.pdbx_strand_id
1 'polypeptide(L)'
;MDQLAAQIATAESHERGLRAAAASSVQQADAIEEMRRRTSAQCHVFTSAAAPAQQVCSNQPGIQMIYGFQEVPKAPTFNGSTKVQKRRFMDQYEAYRREIHLTNTQRPGGQQIIQMPLSGCIDPMVIERIAFWEIGKPSHELTEEDWRVYFLGAREGDPVDMNKLNLAMAKLKMDPSVQSSESRVAKLVSDFEAIQLASPWRGLLRLNQD
;
A
#
# COMPACT_ATOMS: atom_id res chain seq x y z
N MET A 1 -7.15 -34.53 -41.22
CA MET A 1 -5.86 -33.86 -40.91
C MET A 1 -6.10 -32.48 -40.29
N ASP A 2 -7.02 -31.67 -40.81
CA ASP A 2 -7.25 -30.30 -40.35
C ASP A 2 -7.74 -30.16 -38.89
N GLN A 3 -8.57 -31.09 -38.41
CA GLN A 3 -9.09 -31.03 -37.04
C GLN A 3 -8.01 -31.29 -35.97
N LEU A 4 -7.05 -32.16 -36.28
CA LEU A 4 -5.91 -32.45 -35.39
C LEU A 4 -4.94 -31.27 -35.35
N ALA A 5 -4.67 -30.65 -36.51
CA ALA A 5 -3.85 -29.45 -36.59
C ALA A 5 -4.48 -28.26 -35.82
N ALA A 6 -5.80 -28.09 -35.92
CA ALA A 6 -6.52 -27.06 -35.16
C ALA A 6 -6.44 -27.30 -33.63
N GLN A 7 -6.54 -28.56 -33.18
CA GLN A 7 -6.40 -28.90 -31.76
C GLN A 7 -4.99 -28.64 -31.23
N ILE A 8 -3.95 -29.01 -31.99
CA ILE A 8 -2.55 -28.74 -31.65
C ILE A 8 -2.32 -27.23 -31.53
N ALA A 9 -2.78 -26.44 -32.50
CA ALA A 9 -2.64 -24.99 -32.46
C ALA A 9 -3.33 -24.36 -31.24
N THR A 10 -4.51 -24.85 -30.84
CA THR A 10 -5.19 -24.36 -29.62
C THR A 10 -4.46 -24.76 -28.33
N ALA A 11 -3.87 -25.96 -28.27
CA ALA A 11 -3.10 -26.40 -27.11
C ALA A 11 -1.81 -25.58 -26.94
N GLU A 12 -1.11 -25.29 -28.03
CA GLU A 12 0.07 -24.42 -28.05
C GLU A 12 -0.26 -22.98 -27.66
N SER A 13 -1.42 -22.45 -28.07
CA SER A 13 -1.88 -21.13 -27.65
C SER A 13 -2.20 -21.07 -26.15
N HIS A 14 -2.88 -22.09 -25.64
CA HIS A 14 -3.15 -22.22 -24.20
C HIS A 14 -1.87 -22.32 -23.37
N GLU A 15 -0.90 -23.10 -23.82
CA GLU A 15 0.40 -23.23 -23.13
C GLU A 15 1.18 -21.91 -23.14
N ARG A 16 1.13 -21.15 -24.25
CA ARG A 16 1.69 -19.79 -24.31
C ARG A 16 0.99 -18.83 -23.35
N GLY A 17 -0.34 -18.88 -23.26
CA GLY A 17 -1.11 -18.09 -22.31
C GLY A 17 -0.75 -18.39 -20.85
N LEU A 18 -0.60 -19.67 -20.50
CA LEU A 18 -0.17 -20.09 -19.16
C LEU A 18 1.26 -19.61 -18.84
N ARG A 19 2.19 -19.73 -19.80
CA ARG A 19 3.56 -19.22 -19.64
C ARG A 19 3.58 -17.69 -19.47
N ALA A 20 2.75 -16.96 -20.20
CA ALA A 20 2.64 -15.50 -20.08
C ALA A 20 2.07 -15.08 -18.72
N ALA A 21 1.03 -15.76 -18.23
CA ALA A 21 0.48 -15.50 -16.90
C ALA A 21 1.48 -15.81 -15.78
N ALA A 22 2.22 -16.92 -15.89
CA ALA A 22 3.29 -17.26 -14.97
C ALA A 22 4.42 -16.22 -14.99
N ALA A 23 4.83 -15.76 -16.17
CA ALA A 23 5.83 -14.70 -16.30
C ALA A 23 5.37 -13.38 -15.67
N SER A 24 4.10 -13.00 -15.83
CA SER A 24 3.54 -11.80 -15.20
C SER A 24 3.50 -11.92 -13.67
N SER A 25 3.15 -13.10 -13.14
CA SER A 25 3.19 -13.36 -11.70
C SER A 25 4.62 -13.28 -11.14
N VAL A 26 5.61 -13.80 -11.87
CA VAL A 26 7.03 -13.70 -11.49
C VAL A 26 7.49 -12.25 -11.53
N GLN A 27 7.14 -11.49 -12.56
CA GLN A 27 7.44 -10.05 -12.64
C GLN A 27 6.84 -9.26 -11.48
N GLN A 28 5.62 -9.61 -11.04
CA GLN A 28 5.00 -8.99 -9.86
C GLN A 28 5.76 -9.34 -8.57
N ALA A 29 6.18 -10.59 -8.41
CA ALA A 29 6.99 -11.02 -7.27
C ALA A 29 8.38 -10.34 -7.27
N ASP A 30 9.02 -10.25 -8.44
CA ASP A 30 10.30 -9.56 -8.64
C ASP A 30 10.17 -8.07 -8.36
N ALA A 31 9.04 -7.43 -8.75
CA ALA A 31 8.78 -6.04 -8.42
C ALA A 31 8.64 -5.83 -6.90
N ILE A 32 8.01 -6.77 -6.18
CA ILE A 32 7.91 -6.73 -4.72
C ILE A 32 9.29 -6.93 -4.07
N GLU A 33 10.10 -7.86 -4.56
CA GLU A 33 11.43 -8.11 -4.02
C GLU A 33 12.40 -6.96 -4.36
N GLU A 34 12.25 -6.33 -5.52
CA GLU A 34 13.01 -5.15 -5.91
C GLU A 34 12.60 -3.92 -5.10
N MET A 35 11.30 -3.72 -4.82
CA MET A 35 10.83 -2.72 -3.86
C MET A 35 11.48 -2.97 -2.50
N ARG A 36 11.40 -4.21 -1.99
CA ARG A 36 12.06 -4.63 -0.73
C ARG A 36 13.56 -4.31 -0.72
N ARG A 37 14.25 -4.60 -1.82
CA ARG A 37 15.68 -4.34 -1.97
C ARG A 37 15.97 -2.84 -1.94
N ARG A 38 15.22 -2.03 -2.68
CA ARG A 38 15.36 -0.55 -2.71
C ARG A 38 15.07 0.08 -1.37
N THR A 39 14.00 -0.33 -0.71
CA THR A 39 13.66 0.13 0.64
C THR A 39 14.76 -0.23 1.63
N SER A 40 15.32 -1.44 1.57
CA SER A 40 16.46 -1.82 2.41
C SER A 40 17.71 -0.95 2.14
N ALA A 41 18.02 -0.67 0.87
CA ALA A 41 19.15 0.18 0.50
C ALA A 41 18.95 1.65 0.91
N GLN A 42 17.73 2.17 0.79
CA GLN A 42 17.40 3.54 1.19
C GLN A 42 17.48 3.74 2.71
N CYS A 43 17.10 2.73 3.51
CA CYS A 43 17.28 2.74 4.97
C CYS A 43 18.77 2.82 5.37
N HIS A 44 19.68 2.24 4.59
CA HIS A 44 21.12 2.34 4.86
C HIS A 44 21.69 3.74 4.61
N VAL A 45 21.12 4.52 3.68
CA VAL A 45 21.56 5.90 3.41
C VAL A 45 21.22 6.83 4.58
N PHE A 46 20.08 6.64 5.24
CA PHE A 46 19.71 7.39 6.46
C PHE A 46 20.58 7.04 7.68
N THR A 47 21.29 5.91 7.65
CA THR A 47 22.18 5.47 8.74
C THR A 47 23.65 5.90 8.51
N SER A 48 23.98 6.42 7.32
CA SER A 48 25.38 6.70 6.91
C SER A 48 25.77 8.18 6.98
N ALA A 49 24.82 9.09 7.23
CA ALA A 49 25.15 10.44 7.66
C ALA A 49 25.63 10.35 9.10
N ALA A 50 26.96 10.32 9.28
CA ALA A 50 27.69 10.22 10.55
C ALA A 50 26.85 10.62 11.77
N ALA A 51 26.28 9.61 12.45
CA ALA A 51 25.68 9.80 13.75
C ALA A 51 26.78 10.26 14.72
N PRO A 52 26.62 11.36 15.47
CA PRO A 52 27.34 11.47 16.71
C PRO A 52 26.86 10.32 17.59
N ALA A 53 27.82 9.56 18.12
CA ALA A 53 27.64 8.30 18.84
C ALA A 53 26.35 8.22 19.67
N GLN A 54 25.45 7.30 19.31
CA GLN A 54 24.43 6.80 20.22
C GLN A 54 24.61 5.30 20.38
N GLN A 55 25.20 4.95 21.53
CA GLN A 55 25.34 3.58 22.02
C GLN A 55 23.98 2.95 22.28
N VAL A 56 23.95 1.64 22.05
CA VAL A 56 22.82 0.72 22.09
C VAL A 56 22.28 0.50 23.52
N CYS A 57 20.97 0.22 23.61
CA CYS A 57 20.31 -0.84 24.42
C CYS A 57 19.08 -0.36 25.22
N SER A 58 17.88 -0.84 24.85
CA SER A 58 17.13 -1.81 25.65
C SER A 58 15.73 -2.07 25.05
N ASN A 59 15.38 -3.35 24.95
CA ASN A 59 14.06 -3.84 24.55
C ASN A 59 13.07 -3.69 25.71
N GLN A 60 12.39 -2.54 25.82
CA GLN A 60 11.13 -2.41 26.58
C GLN A 60 10.14 -1.51 25.82
N PRO A 61 8.83 -1.78 25.91
CA PRO A 61 7.82 -1.03 25.18
C PRO A 61 7.59 0.34 25.83
N GLY A 62 7.89 1.42 25.10
CA GLY A 62 7.16 2.68 25.28
C GLY A 62 7.94 3.99 25.22
N ILE A 63 9.26 4.04 25.44
CA ILE A 63 9.93 5.32 25.73
C ILE A 63 11.29 5.39 25.03
N GLN A 64 11.58 6.47 24.31
CA GLN A 64 12.92 6.79 23.80
C GLN A 64 13.46 8.03 24.54
N MET A 65 14.50 7.80 25.35
CA MET A 65 15.07 8.80 26.26
C MET A 65 16.14 9.66 25.55
N ILE A 66 16.06 10.98 25.69
CA ILE A 66 17.14 11.92 25.35
C ILE A 66 17.38 12.85 26.56
N TYR A 67 18.65 13.17 26.80
CA TYR A 67 19.25 13.82 27.97
C TYR A 67 18.40 14.93 28.63
N GLY A 68 18.09 14.76 29.93
CA GLY A 68 17.60 15.84 30.81
C GLY A 68 16.12 16.24 30.65
N PHE A 69 15.23 15.44 31.24
CA PHE A 69 13.90 15.86 31.74
C PHE A 69 12.93 16.56 30.77
N GLN A 70 12.58 15.91 29.66
CA GLN A 70 11.19 15.91 29.15
C GLN A 70 10.99 14.74 28.16
N GLU A 71 10.04 13.86 28.44
CA GLU A 71 9.68 12.78 27.52
C GLU A 71 9.16 13.39 26.21
N VAL A 72 9.79 13.04 25.08
CA VAL A 72 9.32 13.46 23.76
C VAL A 72 8.17 12.52 23.36
N PRO A 73 7.00 13.07 22.98
CA PRO A 73 5.88 12.26 22.50
C PRO A 73 6.34 11.33 21.38
N LYS A 74 6.01 10.04 21.48
CA LYS A 74 6.40 9.06 20.48
C LYS A 74 5.53 9.22 19.23
N ALA A 75 6.16 9.37 18.07
CA ALA A 75 5.45 9.41 16.81
C ALA A 75 4.70 8.08 16.57
N PRO A 76 3.44 8.10 16.10
CA PRO A 76 2.72 6.89 15.74
C PRO A 76 3.36 6.24 14.50
N THR A 77 3.11 4.95 14.31
CA THR A 77 3.57 4.21 13.13
C THR A 77 2.39 3.54 12.44
N PHE A 78 2.25 3.78 11.14
CA PHE A 78 1.25 3.14 10.29
C PHE A 78 1.87 1.99 9.50
N ASN A 79 1.36 0.79 9.71
CA ASN A 79 1.65 -0.39 8.89
C ASN A 79 0.38 -1.03 8.31
N GLY A 80 -0.77 -0.37 8.51
CA GLY A 80 -2.07 -0.90 8.15
C GLY A 80 -2.41 -0.72 6.68
N SER A 81 -3.64 -1.06 6.35
CA SER A 81 -4.17 -0.98 5.00
C SER A 81 -5.67 -0.61 5.02
N THR A 82 -6.42 -0.98 6.05
CA THR A 82 -7.89 -0.80 6.07
C THR A 82 -8.31 0.64 6.36
N LYS A 83 -9.53 1.03 5.93
CA LYS A 83 -10.09 2.37 6.25
C LYS A 83 -10.21 2.62 7.75
N VAL A 84 -10.52 1.59 8.54
CA VAL A 84 -10.55 1.68 10.02
C VAL A 84 -9.16 1.98 10.57
N GLN A 85 -8.14 1.25 10.09
CA GLN A 85 -6.75 1.48 10.50
C GLN A 85 -6.26 2.87 10.09
N LYS A 86 -6.58 3.34 8.87
CA LYS A 86 -6.27 4.69 8.40
C LYS A 86 -6.88 5.78 9.29
N ARG A 87 -8.16 5.63 9.66
CA ARG A 87 -8.85 6.56 10.58
C ARG A 87 -8.21 6.57 11.96
N ARG A 88 -7.99 5.39 12.55
CA ARG A 88 -7.34 5.25 13.86
C ARG A 88 -5.95 5.90 13.87
N PHE A 89 -5.18 5.70 12.80
CA PHE A 89 -3.87 6.32 12.66
C PHE A 89 -3.95 7.84 12.59
N MET A 90 -4.90 8.40 11.83
CA MET A 90 -5.09 9.86 11.79
C MET A 90 -5.46 10.44 13.15
N ASP A 91 -6.34 9.76 13.91
CA ASP A 91 -6.70 10.21 15.26
C ASP A 91 -5.47 10.19 16.20
N GLN A 92 -4.62 9.17 16.08
CA GLN A 92 -3.35 9.08 16.82
C GLN A 92 -2.36 10.17 16.40
N TYR A 93 -2.23 10.43 15.10
CA TYR A 93 -1.33 11.47 14.58
C TYR A 93 -1.78 12.88 14.98
N GLU A 94 -3.08 13.16 14.95
CA GLU A 94 -3.65 14.43 15.44
C GLU A 94 -3.44 14.61 16.95
N ALA A 95 -3.49 13.54 17.74
CA ALA A 95 -3.17 13.58 19.17
C ALA A 95 -1.68 13.86 19.40
N TYR A 96 -0.80 13.12 18.72
CA TYR A 96 0.65 13.34 18.73
C TYR A 96 1.02 14.79 18.37
N ARG A 97 0.43 15.33 17.30
CA ARG A 97 0.67 16.72 16.88
C ARG A 97 0.28 17.74 17.95
N ARG A 98 -0.87 17.53 18.61
CA ARG A 98 -1.31 18.41 19.72
C ARG A 98 -0.34 18.35 20.90
N GLU A 99 0.15 17.16 21.23
CA GLU A 99 1.11 16.96 22.31
C GLU A 99 2.45 17.64 22.01
N ILE A 100 2.99 17.48 20.79
CA ILE A 100 4.19 18.19 20.35
C ILE A 100 4.02 19.71 20.43
N HIS A 101 2.89 20.23 19.95
CA HIS A 101 2.59 21.66 20.02
C HIS A 101 2.58 22.15 21.47
N LEU A 102 1.86 21.45 22.35
CA LEU A 102 1.79 21.79 23.77
C LEU A 102 3.16 21.74 24.45
N THR A 103 3.95 20.69 24.20
CA THR A 103 5.31 20.56 24.74
C THR A 103 6.22 21.68 24.25
N ASN A 104 6.12 22.08 22.97
CA ASN A 104 6.88 23.20 22.42
C ASN A 104 6.49 24.55 23.03
N THR A 105 5.21 24.76 23.37
CA THR A 105 4.77 26.00 24.04
C THR A 105 5.30 26.12 25.48
N GLN A 106 5.51 24.99 26.16
CA GLN A 106 5.94 24.97 27.55
C GLN A 106 7.47 24.96 27.72
N ARG A 107 8.23 24.78 26.64
CA ARG A 107 9.67 24.58 26.72
C ARG A 107 10.45 25.91 26.71
N PRO A 108 11.26 26.20 27.75
CA PRO A 108 12.14 27.36 27.77
C PRO A 108 13.31 27.22 26.78
N GLY A 109 13.84 28.34 26.28
CA GLY A 109 15.13 28.36 25.57
C GLY A 109 15.08 28.07 24.06
N GLY A 110 13.90 28.11 23.43
CA GLY A 110 13.76 28.08 21.96
C GLY A 110 14.02 26.73 21.28
N GLN A 111 14.37 25.69 22.04
CA GLN A 111 14.58 24.34 21.49
C GLN A 111 13.26 23.63 21.19
N GLN A 112 12.69 23.79 20.01
CA GLN A 112 11.44 23.12 19.63
C GLN A 112 11.67 21.65 19.23
N ILE A 113 10.78 20.77 19.66
CA ILE A 113 10.64 19.42 19.11
C ILE A 113 10.09 19.55 17.70
N ILE A 114 10.80 19.00 16.73
CA ILE A 114 10.35 18.91 15.35
C ILE A 114 9.28 17.81 15.25
N GLN A 115 8.09 18.18 14.82
CA GLN A 115 7.01 17.23 14.54
C GLN A 115 7.41 16.33 13.37
N MET A 116 7.18 15.03 13.52
CA MET A 116 7.43 14.09 12.43
C MET A 116 6.37 14.23 11.33
N PRO A 117 6.75 14.33 10.04
CA PRO A 117 5.80 14.33 8.94
C PRO A 117 5.03 13.00 8.91
N LEU A 118 3.86 12.99 8.28
CA LEU A 118 3.04 11.81 8.06
C LEU A 118 3.86 10.72 7.37
N SER A 119 4.63 11.07 6.34
CA SER A 119 5.53 10.13 5.65
C SER A 119 6.51 9.45 6.61
N GLY A 120 7.09 10.19 7.56
CA GLY A 120 7.99 9.65 8.59
C GLY A 120 7.28 8.78 9.64
N CYS A 121 5.96 8.77 9.65
CA CYS A 121 5.13 7.94 10.53
C CYS A 121 4.58 6.69 9.82
N ILE A 122 4.99 6.41 8.58
CA ILE A 122 4.54 5.25 7.81
C ILE A 122 5.70 4.27 7.65
N ASP A 123 5.42 2.97 7.77
CA ASP A 123 6.42 1.94 7.49
C ASP A 123 6.94 2.09 6.04
N PRO A 124 8.26 2.07 5.80
CA PRO A 124 8.82 2.30 4.47
C PRO A 124 8.29 1.36 3.38
N MET A 125 7.98 0.11 3.71
CA MET A 125 7.38 -0.83 2.74
C MET A 125 5.93 -0.47 2.43
N VAL A 126 5.24 0.07 3.43
CA VAL A 126 3.87 0.56 3.28
C VAL A 126 3.84 1.85 2.45
N ILE A 127 4.85 2.72 2.55
CA ILE A 127 5.01 3.86 1.63
C ILE A 127 5.03 3.39 0.19
N GLU A 128 5.93 2.47 -0.16
CA GLU A 128 6.07 1.96 -1.53
C GLU A 128 4.78 1.28 -2.02
N ARG A 129 4.16 0.46 -1.15
CA ARG A 129 2.90 -0.21 -1.47
C ARG A 129 1.79 0.81 -1.78
N ILE A 130 1.61 1.81 -0.92
CA ILE A 130 0.55 2.82 -1.09
C ILE A 130 0.82 3.67 -2.33
N ALA A 131 2.05 4.12 -2.50
CA ALA A 131 2.48 4.93 -3.64
C ALA A 131 2.15 4.23 -4.96
N PHE A 132 2.58 2.97 -5.09
CA PHE A 132 2.41 2.21 -6.31
C PHE A 132 0.96 1.75 -6.55
N TRP A 133 0.32 1.15 -5.54
CA TRP A 133 -0.96 0.47 -5.73
C TRP A 133 -2.19 1.33 -5.46
N GLU A 134 -2.10 2.28 -4.53
CA GLU A 134 -3.26 3.04 -4.07
C GLU A 134 -3.30 4.48 -4.63
N ILE A 135 -2.16 5.15 -4.69
CA ILE A 135 -2.06 6.53 -5.20
C ILE A 135 -1.69 6.58 -6.69
N GLY A 136 -0.90 5.62 -7.18
CA GLY A 136 -0.44 5.58 -8.57
C GLY A 136 0.62 6.62 -8.90
N LYS A 137 1.39 7.08 -7.90
CA LYS A 137 2.53 8.00 -8.05
C LYS A 137 3.77 7.35 -7.43
N PRO A 138 4.99 7.61 -7.93
CA PRO A 138 6.20 7.08 -7.30
C PRO A 138 6.40 7.71 -5.91
N SER A 139 6.89 6.92 -4.95
CA SER A 139 6.98 7.30 -3.53
C SER A 139 7.75 8.60 -3.27
N HIS A 140 8.82 8.84 -4.04
CA HIS A 140 9.66 10.03 -3.91
C HIS A 140 9.02 11.32 -4.45
N GLU A 141 7.92 11.23 -5.20
CA GLU A 141 7.14 12.39 -5.67
C GLU A 141 5.96 12.71 -4.74
N LEU A 142 5.67 11.84 -3.76
CA LEU A 142 4.57 12.06 -2.83
C LEU A 142 4.88 13.16 -1.84
N THR A 143 4.02 14.17 -1.81
CA THR A 143 4.11 15.28 -0.87
C THR A 143 3.37 14.97 0.43
N GLU A 144 3.63 15.77 1.46
CA GLU A 144 2.88 15.71 2.71
C GLU A 144 1.38 15.94 2.53
N GLU A 145 0.99 16.71 1.50
CA GLU A 145 -0.42 16.91 1.14
C GLU A 145 -1.03 15.64 0.56
N ASP A 146 -0.32 14.94 -0.34
CA ASP A 146 -0.80 13.67 -0.92
C ASP A 146 -1.09 12.65 0.18
N TRP A 147 -0.21 12.54 1.19
CA TRP A 147 -0.42 11.68 2.35
C TRP A 147 -1.66 12.09 3.15
N ARG A 148 -1.85 13.39 3.38
CA ARG A 148 -3.02 13.89 4.11
C ARG A 148 -4.32 13.59 3.38
N VAL A 149 -4.38 13.86 2.08
CA VAL A 149 -5.55 13.56 1.23
C VAL A 149 -5.85 12.07 1.25
N TYR A 150 -4.83 11.22 1.09
CA TYR A 150 -4.97 9.77 1.11
C TYR A 150 -5.56 9.25 2.43
N PHE A 151 -5.06 9.71 3.58
CA PHE A 151 -5.57 9.27 4.88
C PHE A 151 -6.94 9.87 5.22
N LEU A 152 -7.21 11.12 4.85
CA LEU A 152 -8.52 11.76 5.06
C LEU A 152 -9.61 11.16 4.18
N GLY A 153 -9.28 10.65 2.98
CA GLY A 153 -10.21 9.89 2.15
C GLY A 153 -10.77 8.63 2.84
N ALA A 154 -10.15 8.15 3.92
CA ALA A 154 -10.70 7.07 4.74
C ALA A 154 -11.83 7.52 5.70
N ARG A 155 -11.98 8.84 5.96
CA ARG A 155 -13.10 9.42 6.73
C ARG A 155 -14.34 9.60 5.87
N GLU A 156 -14.20 9.75 4.56
CA GLU A 156 -15.33 9.73 3.64
C GLU A 156 -15.92 8.32 3.62
N GLY A 157 -17.17 8.22 4.08
CA GLY A 157 -17.97 7.03 3.94
C GLY A 157 -18.22 6.83 2.47
N ASP A 158 -17.39 6.01 1.84
CA ASP A 158 -17.59 5.57 0.47
C ASP A 158 -18.88 4.76 0.47
N PRO A 159 -19.97 5.24 -0.14
CA PRO A 159 -21.18 4.47 -0.28
C PRO A 159 -20.93 3.47 -1.39
N VAL A 160 -19.89 2.64 -1.27
CA VAL A 160 -19.83 1.51 -2.17
C VAL A 160 -20.96 0.61 -1.75
N ASP A 161 -21.91 0.51 -2.66
CA ASP A 161 -22.89 -0.54 -2.65
C ASP A 161 -22.16 -1.89 -2.84
N MET A 162 -21.68 -2.45 -1.72
CA MET A 162 -21.07 -3.77 -1.66
C MET A 162 -21.98 -4.83 -2.25
N ASN A 163 -23.31 -4.62 -2.18
CA ASN A 163 -24.27 -5.53 -2.81
C ASN A 163 -24.16 -5.43 -4.34
N LYS A 164 -24.01 -4.24 -4.90
CA LYS A 164 -23.79 -4.06 -6.35
C LYS A 164 -22.49 -4.71 -6.82
N LEU A 165 -21.40 -4.58 -6.07
CA LEU A 165 -20.14 -5.27 -6.38
C LEU A 165 -20.32 -6.80 -6.28
N ASN A 166 -20.90 -7.29 -5.19
CA ASN A 166 -21.16 -8.72 -5.01
C ASN A 166 -22.06 -9.28 -6.12
N LEU A 167 -23.08 -8.54 -6.54
CA LEU A 167 -23.96 -8.88 -7.66
C LEU A 167 -23.21 -8.90 -9.00
N ALA A 168 -22.27 -7.98 -9.22
CA ALA A 168 -21.45 -7.96 -10.43
C ALA A 168 -20.43 -9.11 -10.44
N MET A 169 -19.74 -9.33 -9.31
CA MET A 169 -18.78 -10.42 -9.13
C MET A 169 -19.46 -11.79 -9.26
N ALA A 170 -20.68 -11.96 -8.72
CA ALA A 170 -21.45 -13.20 -8.85
C ALA A 170 -21.88 -13.51 -10.30
N LYS A 171 -21.89 -12.50 -11.19
CA LYS A 171 -22.20 -12.67 -12.62
C LYS A 171 -20.98 -13.04 -13.45
N LEU A 172 -19.76 -12.89 -12.93
CA LEU A 172 -18.55 -13.33 -13.61
C LEU A 172 -18.57 -14.84 -13.76
N LYS A 173 -18.68 -15.28 -15.01
CA LYS A 173 -18.59 -16.69 -15.38
C LYS A 173 -17.97 -16.80 -16.76
N MET A 174 -17.30 -17.90 -17.00
CA MET A 174 -16.78 -18.21 -18.33
C MET A 174 -17.94 -18.33 -19.31
N ASP A 175 -17.88 -17.59 -20.41
CA ASP A 175 -18.92 -17.60 -21.45
C ASP A 175 -18.75 -18.84 -22.35
N PRO A 176 -19.64 -19.85 -22.27
CA PRO A 176 -19.49 -21.06 -23.06
C PRO A 176 -19.78 -20.85 -24.55
N SER A 177 -20.41 -19.73 -24.96
CA SER A 177 -20.68 -19.47 -26.37
C SER A 177 -19.46 -18.99 -27.15
N VAL A 178 -18.41 -18.53 -26.47
CA VAL A 178 -17.12 -18.20 -27.10
C VAL A 178 -16.38 -19.50 -27.42
N GLN A 179 -16.00 -19.69 -28.69
CA GLN A 179 -15.49 -20.98 -29.19
C GLN A 179 -14.10 -21.38 -28.64
N SER A 180 -13.16 -20.44 -28.57
CA SER A 180 -11.79 -20.70 -28.08
C SER A 180 -11.70 -20.57 -26.56
N SER A 181 -11.00 -21.49 -25.90
CA SER A 181 -10.70 -21.41 -24.45
C SER A 181 -9.91 -20.16 -24.09
N GLU A 182 -8.97 -19.75 -24.94
CA GLU A 182 -8.17 -18.55 -24.74
C GLU A 182 -9.03 -17.29 -24.81
N SER A 183 -9.89 -17.18 -25.81
CA SER A 183 -10.83 -16.06 -25.93
C SER A 183 -11.85 -16.03 -24.78
N ARG A 184 -12.26 -17.20 -24.27
CA ARG A 184 -13.10 -17.33 -23.08
C ARG A 184 -12.43 -16.74 -21.83
N VAL A 185 -11.16 -17.07 -21.61
CA VAL A 185 -10.38 -16.55 -20.48
C VAL A 185 -10.11 -15.06 -20.65
N ALA A 186 -9.70 -14.62 -21.85
CA ALA A 186 -9.45 -13.20 -22.13
C ALA A 186 -10.70 -12.34 -21.90
N LYS A 187 -11.88 -12.83 -22.34
CA LYS A 187 -13.16 -12.15 -22.09
C LYS A 187 -13.50 -12.10 -20.60
N LEU A 188 -13.32 -13.21 -19.87
CA LEU A 188 -13.55 -13.25 -18.43
C LEU A 188 -12.64 -12.26 -17.67
N VAL A 189 -11.36 -12.18 -18.05
CA VAL A 189 -10.40 -11.23 -17.48
C VAL A 189 -10.81 -9.79 -17.81
N SER A 190 -11.21 -9.52 -19.06
CA SER A 190 -11.69 -8.20 -19.48
C SER A 190 -12.96 -7.78 -18.72
N ASP A 191 -13.92 -8.70 -18.55
CA ASP A 191 -15.15 -8.45 -17.77
C ASP A 191 -14.82 -8.18 -16.29
N PHE A 192 -13.84 -8.89 -15.74
CA PHE A 192 -13.35 -8.67 -14.37
C PHE A 192 -12.65 -7.32 -14.22
N GLU A 193 -11.77 -6.95 -15.15
CA GLU A 193 -11.13 -5.64 -15.20
C GLU A 193 -12.15 -4.52 -15.37
N ALA A 194 -13.19 -4.72 -16.19
CA ALA A 194 -14.28 -3.76 -16.34
C ALA A 194 -15.06 -3.57 -15.03
N ILE A 195 -15.31 -4.64 -14.28
CA ILE A 195 -15.93 -4.57 -12.94
C ILE A 195 -15.00 -3.84 -11.95
N GLN A 196 -13.69 -4.06 -12.04
CA GLN A 196 -12.71 -3.35 -11.20
C GLN A 196 -12.60 -1.86 -11.56
N LEU A 197 -12.63 -1.51 -12.85
CA LEU A 197 -12.48 -0.15 -13.38
C LEU A 197 -13.76 0.68 -13.26
N ALA A 198 -14.94 0.08 -13.37
CA ALA A 198 -16.24 0.74 -13.18
C ALA A 198 -16.55 1.06 -11.72
N SER A 199 -15.66 0.63 -10.82
CA SER A 199 -15.79 0.78 -9.39
C SER A 199 -14.66 1.72 -8.92
N PRO A 200 -14.83 2.54 -7.86
CA PRO A 200 -13.75 3.33 -7.22
C PRO A 200 -12.53 2.52 -6.70
N TRP A 201 -12.35 1.26 -7.11
CA TRP A 201 -11.70 0.19 -6.35
C TRP A 201 -10.22 -0.05 -6.67
N ARG A 202 -9.52 0.87 -7.33
CA ARG A 202 -8.07 0.70 -7.56
C ARG A 202 -7.28 0.44 -6.26
N GLY A 203 -7.80 0.83 -5.09
CA GLY A 203 -7.15 0.57 -3.79
C GLY A 203 -7.86 -0.39 -2.82
N LEU A 204 -9.09 -0.88 -3.08
CA LEU A 204 -9.94 -1.45 -2.00
C LEU A 204 -10.17 -2.98 -2.03
N LEU A 205 -9.88 -3.69 -3.13
CA LEU A 205 -10.15 -5.14 -3.22
C LEU A 205 -9.21 -6.02 -2.38
N ARG A 206 -8.30 -5.43 -1.59
CA ARG A 206 -7.43 -6.15 -0.63
C ARG A 206 -7.46 -5.57 0.79
N LEU A 207 -8.47 -4.75 1.11
CA LEU A 207 -8.59 -4.05 2.41
C LEU A 207 -9.77 -4.54 3.28
N ASN A 208 -10.48 -5.59 2.86
CA ASN A 208 -11.60 -6.18 3.59
C ASN A 208 -11.47 -7.72 3.68
N GLN A 209 -10.30 -8.20 4.10
CA GLN A 209 -10.20 -9.50 4.77
C GLN A 209 -9.61 -9.23 6.15
N ASP A 210 -10.52 -9.27 7.12
CA ASP A 210 -10.42 -9.23 8.58
C ASP A 210 -9.97 -7.93 9.28
#